data_AF-A0A961ZJY9-F1
#
_entry.id   AF-A0A961ZJY9-F1
#
_cell.length_a   1.000
_cell.length_b   1.000
_cell.length_c   1.000
_cell.angle_alpha   90.00
_cell.angle_beta   90.00
_cell.angle_gamma   90.00
#
_symmetry.space_group_name_H-M   'P 1'
#
loop_
_entity.id
_entity.type
_entity.pdbx_description
1 polymer ?
#
loop_
_entity_poly.entity_id
_entity_poly.type
_entity_poly.pdbx_seq_one_letter_code
_entity_poly.pdbx_strand_id
1 'polypeptide(L)'
;MINRDDATAIIELVKTMTLTRDEFAKSLAAFAGRPVDIVDGEAELPAGDAGRVAVRFVALPPRRLGGLLLLPQARVTVVLDGLTEPEAAAFLKRFDLAFQRGGG
;
A
#
# COMPACT_ATOMS: atom_id res chain seq x y z
N MET A 1 27.41 -13.92 -20.06
CA MET A 1 27.60 -13.34 -18.73
C MET A 1 26.24 -12.84 -18.29
N ILE A 2 25.45 -13.71 -17.67
CA ILE A 2 24.10 -13.36 -17.17
C ILE A 2 24.33 -12.94 -15.73
N ASN A 3 24.33 -11.64 -15.45
CA ASN A 3 24.36 -11.12 -14.08
C ASN A 3 23.04 -11.56 -13.44
N ARG A 4 23.11 -12.61 -12.61
CA ARG A 4 21.96 -13.19 -11.91
C ARG A 4 21.99 -12.72 -10.45
N ASP A 5 22.23 -11.41 -10.28
CA ASP A 5 22.30 -10.71 -8.99
C ASP A 5 21.13 -9.74 -8.80
N ASP A 6 20.00 -9.95 -9.51
CA ASP A 6 18.71 -9.40 -9.09
C ASP A 6 18.21 -10.26 -7.92
N ALA A 7 18.86 -10.11 -6.76
CA ALA A 7 18.39 -10.72 -5.53
C ALA A 7 16.99 -10.16 -5.25
N THR A 8 15.98 -11.03 -5.38
CA THR A 8 14.64 -10.77 -4.92
C THR A 8 14.69 -10.49 -3.42
N ALA A 9 14.62 -9.21 -3.06
CA ALA A 9 14.58 -8.78 -1.68
C ALA A 9 13.12 -8.61 -1.25
N ILE A 10 12.79 -9.06 -0.05
CA ILE A 10 11.52 -8.68 0.58
C ILE A 10 11.68 -7.23 1.05
N ILE A 11 10.86 -6.34 0.50
CA ILE A 11 10.87 -4.92 0.86
C ILE A 11 9.59 -4.64 1.65
N GLU A 12 9.73 -4.18 2.89
CA GLU A 12 8.62 -3.73 3.73
C GLU A 12 8.62 -2.21 3.86
N LEU A 13 7.47 -1.59 3.61
CA LEU A 13 7.24 -0.17 3.78
C LEU A 13 6.03 0.07 4.67
N VAL A 14 6.22 0.87 5.72
CA VAL A 14 5.16 1.22 6.67
C VAL A 14 4.86 2.72 6.56
N LYS A 15 3.60 3.07 6.37
CA LYS A 15 3.11 4.46 6.26
C LYS A 15 2.00 4.71 7.26
N THR A 16 2.07 5.83 7.96
CA THR A 16 0.91 6.37 8.69
C THR A 16 0.15 7.29 7.76
N MET A 17 -1.15 7.07 7.63
CA MET A 17 -2.00 7.77 6.69
C MET A 17 -3.29 8.26 7.34
N THR A 18 -3.85 9.34 6.83
CA THR A 18 -5.11 9.92 7.30
C THR A 18 -6.25 9.44 6.43
N LEU A 19 -6.73 8.21 6.65
CA LEU A 19 -7.87 7.65 5.91
C LEU A 19 -8.59 6.55 6.71
N THR A 20 -9.84 6.33 6.36
CA THR A 20 -10.73 5.28 6.86
C THR A 20 -10.52 3.95 6.12
N ARG A 21 -11.09 2.86 6.64
CA ARG A 21 -11.06 1.54 5.97
C ARG A 21 -11.73 1.57 4.58
N ASP A 22 -12.81 2.34 4.42
CA ASP A 22 -13.54 2.41 3.15
C ASP A 22 -12.76 3.22 2.10
N GLU A 23 -12.09 4.30 2.51
CA GLU A 23 -11.18 5.06 1.65
C GLU A 23 -9.98 4.19 1.23
N PHE A 24 -9.40 3.41 2.16
CA PHE A 24 -8.37 2.44 1.84
C PHE A 24 -8.83 1.48 0.75
N ALA A 25 -10.01 0.86 0.91
CA ALA A 25 -10.55 -0.10 -0.05
C ALA A 25 -10.80 0.53 -1.42
N LYS A 26 -11.35 1.76 -1.46
CA LYS A 26 -11.57 2.51 -2.71
C LYS A 26 -10.26 2.84 -3.41
N SER A 27 -9.27 3.34 -2.67
CA SER A 27 -7.94 3.63 -3.22
C SER A 27 -7.25 2.38 -3.76
N LEU A 28 -7.36 1.25 -3.05
CA LEU A 28 -6.76 -0.01 -3.48
C LEU A 28 -7.43 -0.57 -4.73
N ALA A 29 -8.77 -0.51 -4.81
CA ALA A 29 -9.51 -0.94 -5.99
C ALA A 29 -9.20 -0.05 -7.21
N ALA A 30 -9.12 1.27 -7.00
CA ALA A 30 -8.74 2.22 -8.05
C ALA A 30 -7.29 1.98 -8.54
N PHE A 31 -6.36 1.72 -7.61
CA PHE A 31 -4.97 1.38 -7.93
C PHE A 31 -4.86 0.08 -8.73
N ALA A 32 -5.62 -0.96 -8.35
CA ALA A 32 -5.63 -2.25 -9.03
C ALA A 32 -6.42 -2.23 -10.35
N GLY A 33 -7.24 -1.20 -10.60
CA GLY A 33 -8.15 -1.12 -11.74
C GLY A 33 -9.29 -2.15 -11.68
N ARG A 34 -9.51 -2.79 -10.53
CA ARG A 34 -10.51 -3.83 -10.30
C ARG A 34 -10.88 -3.89 -8.81
N PRO A 35 -12.03 -4.49 -8.44
CA PRO A 35 -12.30 -4.84 -7.05
C PRO A 35 -11.17 -5.70 -6.47
N VAL A 36 -10.79 -5.42 -5.23
CA VAL A 36 -9.77 -6.17 -4.49
C VAL A 36 -10.41 -6.73 -3.24
N ASP A 37 -10.26 -8.03 -3.03
CA ASP A 37 -10.71 -8.69 -1.81
C ASP A 37 -9.79 -8.30 -0.66
N ILE A 38 -10.38 -7.72 0.39
CA ILE A 38 -9.67 -7.30 1.60
C ILE A 38 -10.21 -8.12 2.77
N VAL A 39 -9.41 -9.06 3.26
CA VAL A 39 -9.74 -9.95 4.38
C VAL A 39 -8.96 -9.49 5.59
N ASP A 40 -9.63 -9.22 6.71
CA ASP A 40 -9.01 -8.74 7.96
C ASP A 40 -8.08 -7.52 7.81
N GLY A 41 -8.36 -6.68 6.81
CA GLY A 41 -7.56 -5.48 6.50
C GLY A 41 -6.35 -5.75 5.61
N GLU A 42 -6.17 -6.98 5.15
CA GLU A 42 -5.09 -7.39 4.27
C GLU A 42 -5.59 -7.72 2.86
N ALA A 43 -4.77 -7.43 1.86
CA ALA A 43 -5.02 -7.76 0.47
C ALA A 43 -3.72 -8.08 -0.25
N GLU A 44 -3.80 -9.02 -1.19
CA GLU A 44 -2.69 -9.37 -2.07
C GLU A 44 -2.93 -8.85 -3.49
N LEU A 45 -1.89 -8.25 -4.07
CA LEU A 45 -1.88 -7.73 -5.42
C LEU A 45 -0.77 -8.39 -6.23
N PRO A 46 -1.02 -8.78 -7.49
CA PRO A 46 0.05 -9.20 -8.39
C PRO A 46 0.95 -7.99 -8.74
N ALA A 47 2.25 -8.23 -8.84
CA ALA A 47 3.22 -7.23 -9.28
C ALA A 47 4.22 -7.85 -10.26
N GLY A 48 4.08 -7.54 -11.55
CA GLY A 48 4.84 -8.20 -12.61
C GLY A 48 4.38 -9.65 -12.84
N ASP A 49 5.26 -10.47 -13.41
CA ASP A 49 4.94 -11.85 -13.80
C ASP A 49 4.99 -12.85 -12.62
N ALA A 50 5.88 -12.61 -11.65
CA ALA A 50 6.07 -13.50 -10.49
C ALA A 50 6.02 -12.78 -9.13
N GLY A 51 6.03 -11.44 -9.12
CA GLY A 51 6.02 -10.66 -7.89
C GLY A 51 4.65 -10.57 -7.25
N ARG A 52 4.65 -10.43 -5.93
CA ARG A 52 3.46 -10.28 -5.10
C ARG A 52 3.64 -9.09 -4.19
N VAL A 53 2.54 -8.39 -3.93
CA VAL A 53 2.50 -7.31 -2.96
C VAL A 53 1.37 -7.59 -1.98
N ALA A 54 1.72 -7.72 -0.70
CA ALA A 54 0.74 -7.74 0.38
C ALA A 54 0.59 -6.32 0.92
N VAL A 55 -0.65 -5.85 1.06
CA VAL A 55 -0.98 -4.55 1.63
C VAL A 55 -1.87 -4.77 2.83
N ARG A 56 -1.48 -4.22 3.99
CA ARG A 56 -2.21 -4.37 5.25
C ARG A 56 -2.59 -3.02 5.84
N PHE A 57 -3.86 -2.87 6.15
CA PHE A 57 -4.46 -1.75 6.85
C PHE A 57 -4.64 -2.08 8.33
N VAL A 58 -4.20 -1.17 9.21
CA VAL A 58 -4.46 -1.23 10.66
C VAL A 58 -4.95 0.14 11.10
N ALA A 59 -6.18 0.21 11.62
CA ALA A 59 -6.71 1.45 12.19
C ALA A 59 -5.88 1.88 13.41
N LEU A 60 -5.58 3.17 13.49
CA LEU A 60 -4.91 3.80 14.63
C LEU A 60 -5.87 4.75 15.35
N PRO A 61 -5.58 5.12 16.62
CA PRO A 61 -6.35 6.14 17.30
C PRO A 61 -6.43 7.43 16.45
N PRO A 62 -7.63 8.03 16.30
CA PRO A 62 -7.81 9.22 15.49
C PRO A 62 -7.01 10.40 16.02
N ARG A 63 -6.48 11.22 15.11
CA ARG A 63 -5.73 12.43 15.48
C ARG A 63 -6.70 13.57 15.78
N ARG A 64 -6.56 14.22 16.94
CA ARG A 64 -7.25 15.49 17.20
C ARG A 64 -6.46 16.66 16.62
N LEU A 65 -7.12 17.49 15.83
CA LEU A 65 -6.60 18.78 15.37
C LEU A 65 -7.45 19.91 15.98
N GLY A 66 -6.80 20.83 16.70
CA GLY A 66 -7.44 22.03 17.25
C GLY A 66 -8.61 21.77 18.23
N GLY A 67 -8.71 20.56 18.81
CA GLY A 67 -9.75 20.19 19.77
C GLY A 67 -11.12 19.85 19.17
N LEU A 68 -11.42 20.32 17.95
CA LEU A 68 -12.73 20.17 17.30
C LEU A 68 -12.74 19.14 16.16
N LEU A 69 -11.60 18.89 15.51
CA LEU A 69 -11.51 18.00 14.38
C LEU A 69 -10.87 16.66 14.78
N LEU A 70 -11.56 15.56 14.50
CA LEU A 70 -11.05 14.20 14.61
C LEU A 70 -10.77 13.66 13.22
N LEU A 71 -9.50 13.39 12.94
CA LEU A 71 -9.07 12.79 11.69
C LEU A 71 -8.84 11.28 11.88
N PRO A 72 -9.38 10.42 10.99
CA PRO A 72 -9.03 9.02 11.00
C PRO A 72 -7.52 8.86 10.78
N GLN A 73 -6.94 7.84 11.39
CA GLN A 73 -5.57 7.44 11.12
C GLN A 73 -5.51 5.93 10.89
N ALA A 74 -4.58 5.53 10.05
CA ALA A 74 -4.26 4.14 9.81
C ALA A 74 -2.76 3.97 9.59
N ARG A 75 -2.25 2.81 9.98
CA ARG A 75 -0.98 2.29 9.50
C ARG A 75 -1.27 1.40 8.29
N VAL A 76 -0.60 1.70 7.19
CA VAL A 76 -0.60 0.87 5.98
C VAL A 76 0.79 0.27 5.81
N THR A 77 0.88 -1.05 5.81
CA THR A 77 2.11 -1.80 5.52
C THR A 77 2.02 -2.35 4.11
N VAL A 78 3.09 -2.20 3.32
CA VAL A 78 3.24 -2.74 1.98
C VAL A 78 4.45 -3.65 1.97
N VAL A 79 4.26 -4.93 1.68
CA VAL A 79 5.33 -5.93 1.58
C VAL A 79 5.44 -6.34 0.12
N LEU A 80 6.59 -6.10 -0.49
CA LEU A 80 6.91 -6.46 -1.87
C LEU A 80 7.81 -7.69 -1.85
N ASP A 81 7.42 -8.73 -2.56
CA ASP A 81 8.17 -9.98 -2.71
C ASP A 81 8.22 -10.37 -4.19
N GLY A 82 9.29 -11.03 -4.63
CA GLY A 82 9.44 -11.42 -6.04
C GLY A 82 9.81 -10.30 -7.00
N LEU A 83 10.12 -9.08 -6.51
CA LEU A 83 10.35 -7.89 -7.34
C LEU A 83 11.83 -7.50 -7.36
N THR A 84 12.31 -7.07 -8.53
CA THR A 84 13.59 -6.36 -8.65
C THR A 84 13.48 -4.96 -8.03
N GLU A 85 14.61 -4.37 -7.65
CA GLU A 85 14.65 -2.99 -7.14
C GLU A 85 13.92 -1.95 -8.03
N PRO A 86 14.13 -1.91 -9.37
CA PRO A 86 13.40 -0.96 -10.22
C PRO A 86 11.90 -1.23 -10.29
N GLU A 87 11.46 -2.49 -10.25
CA GLU A 87 10.03 -2.84 -10.23
C GLU A 87 9.37 -2.43 -8.91
N ALA A 88 10.06 -2.66 -7.78
CA ALA A 88 9.60 -2.23 -6.47
C ALA A 88 9.48 -0.70 -6.41
N ALA A 89 10.48 0.04 -6.89
CA ALA A 89 10.44 1.50 -6.94
C ALA A 89 9.29 2.02 -7.82
N ALA A 90 9.06 1.39 -8.99
CA ALA A 90 7.94 1.75 -9.87
C ALA A 90 6.58 1.43 -9.25
N PHE A 91 6.44 0.31 -8.54
CA PHE A 91 5.23 -0.04 -7.78
C PHE A 91 4.95 1.00 -6.70
N LEU A 92 5.94 1.28 -5.85
CA LEU A 92 5.81 2.22 -4.73
C LEU A 92 5.44 3.63 -5.19
N LYS A 93 6.01 4.10 -6.30
CA LYS A 93 5.65 5.40 -6.89
C LYS A 93 4.19 5.45 -7.32
N ARG A 94 3.67 4.40 -7.97
CA ARG A 94 2.26 4.33 -8.36
C ARG A 94 1.34 4.22 -7.14
N PHE A 95 1.75 3.43 -6.15
CA PHE A 95 1.03 3.28 -4.88
C PHE A 95 0.89 4.64 -4.19
N ASP A 96 1.98 5.38 -4.03
CA ASP A 96 1.97 6.69 -3.40
C ASP A 96 1.08 7.68 -4.14
N LEU A 97 1.09 7.69 -5.46
CA LEU A 97 0.21 8.55 -6.25
C LEU A 97 -1.28 8.21 -6.04
N ALA A 98 -1.63 6.92 -5.97
CA ALA A 98 -3.01 6.48 -5.76
C ALA A 98 -3.52 6.83 -4.36
N PHE A 99 -2.65 6.73 -3.35
CA PHE A 99 -3.02 7.00 -1.96
C PHE A 99 -2.87 8.47 -1.54
N GLN A 100 -2.13 9.30 -2.29
CA GLN A 100 -2.12 10.77 -2.11
C GLN A 100 -3.45 11.43 -2.51
N ARG A 101 -4.16 10.87 -3.49
CA ARG A 101 -5.41 11.43 -4.01
C ARG A 101 -6.64 11.14 -3.14
N GLY A 102 -6.49 10.30 -2.10
CA GLY A 102 -7.57 9.94 -1.18
C GLY A 102 -7.68 10.81 0.07
N GLY A 103 -6.77 11.76 0.28
CA GLY A 103 -6.70 12.62 1.48
C GLY A 103 -6.87 14.10 1.17
N GLY A 104 -7.93 14.45 0.44
CA GLY A 104 -8.38 15.84 0.25
C GLY A 104 -9.33 16.26 1.36
#